data_AF-A0A3M8P5T0-F1
#
_entry.id   AF-A0A3M8P5T0-F1
#
_cell.length_a   1.000
_cell.length_b   1.000
_cell.length_c   1.000
_cell.angle_alpha   90.00
_cell.angle_beta   90.00
_cell.angle_gamma   90.00
#
_symmetry.space_group_name_H-M   'P 1'
#
loop_
_entity.id
_entity.type
_entity.pdbx_description
1 polymer ?
#
loop_
_entity_poly.entity_id
_entity_poly.type
_entity_poly.pdbx_seq_one_letter_code
_entity_poly.pdbx_strand_id
1 'polypeptide(L)' 'MAKELAMHEKLEVHEVLTFKTACVAKSKLFVDLIEDDKLKEIVQEDLELSTKAIKDLRKILADSEKE' A
#
# COMPACT_ATOMS: atom_id res chain seq x y z
N MET A 1 15.76 15.23 -15.69
CA MET A 1 14.88 15.95 -14.74
C MET A 1 13.76 14.99 -14.39
N ALA A 2 13.68 14.54 -13.14
CA ALA A 2 12.47 13.83 -12.71
C ALA A 2 11.34 14.84 -12.80
N LYS A 3 10.27 14.51 -13.53
CA LYS A 3 9.12 15.39 -13.67
C LYS A 3 8.45 15.47 -12.29
N GLU A 4 8.41 16.65 -11.70
CA GLU A 4 7.72 16.89 -10.43
C GLU A 4 6.26 16.45 -10.56
N LEU A 5 5.75 15.76 -9.54
CA LEU A 5 4.35 15.36 -9.50
C LEU A 5 3.47 16.60 -9.35
N ALA A 6 2.50 16.76 -10.25
CA ALA A 6 1.47 17.77 -10.10
C ALA A 6 0.59 17.48 -8.87
N MET A 7 -0.13 18.48 -8.39
CA MET A 7 -0.98 18.37 -7.19
C MET A 7 -1.99 17.21 -7.27
N HIS A 8 -2.61 16.99 -8.43
CA HIS A 8 -3.56 15.89 -8.62
C HIS A 8 -2.86 14.52 -8.56
N GLU A 9 -1.67 14.38 -9.14
CA GLU A 9 -0.88 13.14 -9.06
C GLU A 9 -0.46 12.84 -7.60
N LYS A 10 -0.09 13.87 -6.83
CA LYS A 10 0.20 13.74 -5.38
C LYS A 10 -1.04 13.25 -4.61
N LEU A 11 -2.21 13.81 -4.91
CA LEU A 11 -3.49 13.40 -4.29
C LEU A 11 -3.86 11.97 -4.66
N GLU A 12 -3.73 11.58 -5.93
CA GLU A 12 -3.98 10.20 -6.39
C GLU A 12 -3.07 9.20 -5.67
N VAL A 13 -1.76 9.50 -5.54
CA VAL A 13 -0.83 8.64 -4.78
C VAL A 13 -1.23 8.54 -3.31
N HIS A 14 -1.66 9.65 -2.69
CA HIS A 14 -2.14 9.66 -1.31
C HIS A 14 -3.42 8.81 -1.13
N GLU A 15 -4.36 8.88 -2.07
CA GLU A 15 -5.58 8.07 -2.07
C GLU A 15 -5.26 6.57 -2.17
N VAL A 16 -4.39 6.19 -3.11
CA VAL A 16 -3.94 4.79 -3.25
C VAL A 16 -3.19 4.31 -2.00
N LEU A 17 -2.35 5.16 -1.41
CA LEU A 17 -1.65 4.85 -0.16
C LEU A 17 -2.65 4.61 0.99
N THR A 18 -3.66 5.45 1.11
CA THR A 18 -4.72 5.34 2.13
C THR A 18 -5.51 4.04 1.93
N PHE A 19 -5.91 3.77 0.69
CA PHE A 19 -6.61 2.54 0.32
C PHE A 19 -5.80 1.29 0.67
N LYS A 20 -4.53 1.21 0.25
CA LYS A 20 -3.66 0.07 0.55
C LYS A 20 -3.42 -0.10 2.05
N THR A 21 -3.30 1.00 2.80
CA THR A 21 -3.18 0.94 4.26
C THR A 21 -4.44 0.32 4.90
N ALA A 22 -5.63 0.69 4.43
CA ALA A 22 -6.88 0.09 4.90
C ALA A 22 -6.99 -1.39 4.55
N CYS A 23 -6.55 -1.81 3.36
CA CYS A 23 -6.47 -3.22 2.97
C CYS A 23 -5.55 -4.02 3.90
N VAL A 24 -4.32 -3.55 4.12
CA VAL A 24 -3.37 -4.24 5.01
C VAL A 24 -3.92 -4.35 6.44
N ALA A 25 -4.55 -3.29 6.96
CA ALA A 25 -5.18 -3.35 8.28
C ALA A 25 -6.26 -4.43 8.35
N LYS A 26 -7.16 -4.51 7.36
CA LYS A 26 -8.19 -5.55 7.28
C LYS A 26 -7.58 -6.95 7.18
N SER A 27 -6.66 -7.16 6.24
CA SER A 27 -6.02 -8.46 6.03
C SER A 27 -5.30 -8.94 7.29
N LYS A 28 -4.58 -8.04 7.99
CA LYS A 28 -3.92 -8.39 9.27
C LYS A 28 -4.88 -8.77 10.38
N LEU A 29 -6.04 -8.12 10.48
CA LEU A 29 -7.04 -8.44 11.51
C LEU A 29 -7.68 -9.81 11.28
N PHE A 30 -7.83 -10.22 10.02
CA PHE A 30 -8.56 -11.44 9.67
C PHE A 30 -7.68 -12.64 9.36
N VAL A 31 -6.39 -12.46 9.03
CA VAL A 31 -5.52 -13.57 8.57
C VAL A 31 -5.44 -14.75 9.55
N ASP A 32 -5.51 -14.48 10.86
CA ASP A 32 -5.47 -15.51 11.89
C ASP A 32 -6.81 -16.23 12.08
N LEU A 33 -7.90 -15.68 11.54
CA LEU A 33 -9.23 -16.28 11.56
C LEU A 33 -9.54 -17.11 10.30
N ILE A 34 -8.63 -17.13 9.32
CA ILE A 34 -8.80 -17.89 8.09
C ILE A 34 -8.48 -19.36 8.36
N GLU A 35 -9.48 -20.21 8.18
CA GLU A 35 -9.38 -21.66 8.35
C GLU A 35 -8.87 -22.38 7.07
N ASP A 36 -9.17 -21.85 5.89
CA ASP A 36 -8.72 -22.42 4.62
C ASP A 36 -7.24 -22.04 4.37
N ASP A 37 -6.36 -23.05 4.40
CA ASP A 37 -4.91 -22.84 4.29
C ASP A 37 -4.50 -22.12 3.00
N LYS A 38 -5.18 -22.42 1.89
CA LYS A 38 -4.89 -21.79 0.59
C LYS A 38 -5.28 -20.31 0.59
N LEU A 39 -6.44 -19.99 1.16
CA LEU A 39 -6.87 -18.60 1.32
C LEU A 39 -5.91 -17.85 2.26
N LYS A 40 -5.44 -18.50 3.32
CA LYS A 40 -4.48 -17.91 4.25
C LYS A 40 -3.16 -17.57 3.55
N GLU A 41 -2.64 -18.47 2.73
CA GLU A 41 -1.43 -18.25 1.92
C GLU A 41 -1.61 -17.05 0.97
N ILE A 42 -2.74 -16.98 0.25
CA ILE A 42 -3.06 -15.86 -0.64
C ILE A 42 -3.09 -14.52 0.13
N VAL A 43 -3.71 -14.51 1.31
CA VAL A 43 -3.79 -13.29 2.14
C VAL A 43 -2.42 -12.90 2.72
N GLN A 44 -1.57 -13.87 3.05
CA GLN A 44 -0.20 -13.62 3.49
C GLN A 44 0.66 -13.03 2.36
N GLU A 45 0.54 -13.56 1.14
CA GLU A 45 1.21 -13.00 -0.04
C GLU A 45 0.73 -11.56 -0.33
N ASP A 46 -0.58 -11.29 -0.30
CA ASP A 46 -1.10 -9.93 -0.46
C ASP A 46 -0.62 -8.99 0.65
N LEU A 47 -0.51 -9.47 1.89
CA LEU A 47 0.04 -8.67 3.00
C LEU A 47 1.48 -8.24 2.74
N GLU A 48 2.33 -9.12 2.24
CA GLU A 48 3.72 -8.81 1.90
C GLU A 48 3.79 -7.80 0.75
N LEU A 49 3.10 -8.07 -0.35
CA LEU A 49 3.08 -7.22 -1.54
C LEU A 49 2.48 -5.84 -1.24
N SER A 50 1.36 -5.78 -0.52
CA SER A 50 0.71 -4.52 -0.15
C SER A 50 1.53 -3.73 0.88
N THR A 51 2.25 -4.40 1.80
CA THR A 51 3.20 -3.71 2.69
C THR A 51 4.37 -3.10 1.93
N LYS A 52 4.91 -3.80 0.92
CA LYS A 52 5.93 -3.25 0.02
C LYS A 52 5.38 -2.05 -0.76
N ALA A 53 4.18 -2.18 -1.34
CA ALA A 53 3.53 -1.09 -2.09
C ALA A 53 3.34 0.17 -1.23
N ILE A 54 2.94 0.03 0.05
CA ILE A 54 2.83 1.16 0.98
C ILE A 54 4.18 1.87 1.17
N LYS A 55 5.29 1.11 1.31
CA LYS A 55 6.63 1.70 1.43
C LYS A 55 7.02 2.46 0.16
N ASP A 56 6.75 1.88 -1.00
CA ASP A 56 7.07 2.48 -2.30
C ASP A 56 6.25 3.77 -2.53
N LEU A 57 4.94 3.76 -2.22
CA LEU A 57 4.06 4.94 -2.33
C LEU A 57 4.47 6.07 -1.38
N ARG A 58 4.86 5.75 -0.14
CA ARG A 58 5.40 6.75 0.80
C ARG A 58 6.68 7.37 0.29
N LYS A 59 7.56 6.57 -0.32
CA LYS A 59 8.79 7.07 -0.92
C LYS A 59 8.50 8.03 -2.07
N ILE A 60 7.55 7.69 -2.96
CA ILE A 60 7.11 8.56 -4.07
C ILE A 60 6.65 9.92 -3.54
N LEU A 61 5.79 9.94 -2.51
CA LEU A 61 5.34 11.21 -1.92
C LEU A 61 6.49 11.99 -1.28
N ALA A 62 7.34 11.34 -0.49
CA ALA A 62 8.46 12.01 0.18
C ALA A 62 9.50 12.58 -0.81
N ASP A 63 9.73 11.90 -1.93
CA ASP A 63 10.63 12.39 -2.98
C ASP A 63 9.98 13.53 -3.79
N SER A 64 8.65 13.64 -3.79
CA SER A 64 7.91 14.75 -4.41
C SER A 64 7.81 16.03 -3.57
N GLU A 65 8.26 15.98 -2.30
CA GLU A 65 8.27 17.10 -1.35
C GLU A 65 9.67 17.70 -1.12
N LYS A 66 10.73 17.08 -1.65
CA LYS A 66 12.14 17.44 -1.37
C LYS A 66 12.74 18.53 -2.27
N GLU A 67 11.94 19.17 -3.13
CA GLU A 67 12.37 20.28 -4.00
C GLU A 67 11.48 21.51 -3.81
#